data_AF-A0A969BTL5-F1
#
_entry.id   AF-A0A969BTL5-F1
#
_cell.length_a   1.000
_cell.length_b   1.000
_cell.length_c   1.000
_cell.angle_alpha   90.00
_cell.angle_beta   90.00
_cell.angle_gamma   90.00
#
_symmetry.space_group_name_H-M   'P 1'
#
loop_
_entity.id
_entity.type
_entity.pdbx_description
1 polymer ?
#
loop_
_entity_poly.entity_id
_entity_poly.type
_entity_poly.pdbx_seq_one_letter_code
_entity_poly.pdbx_strand_id
1 'polypeptide(L)'
;MTTLIQNPQVKDCLHVEVLANEKVFLLSENASWLLGGKTYPHLVPLLTGEHTAGELVQKLAGVASPAEVHYALHQLAASGYVVEAERDEVAPHTASQTAFWHALGVDAKTARQRLAQTCVRITCLGFDQPSYFQTALSELGVITASHDEGTSDIKMFEVVLVDDYMQPELAEINQRHVRENTPWMMVKLIGQQAWIGPIFRPGVTGCWECLSQRLKPNRQLETYIQSKTGQTASLPTSRAYLPSTVAMGAQWAATEVLKWILQGKNPALEGQIITLDTATARTHKHVLVRRPQCAACGDPVAHKQPRAITLASSKKRHSNDGGHRTITPDETYQRYAHLISPITGVVTWMQDITEDGKGLAYSYIAGHNFANVQNNVRWLQDNLRSRAGGKGMSDIQAKVSAIGESIERYSGVYRGDEYVARGSLRSLGQTAIHINDVLCISDKQYANRFVWNKQQNLDQFHLVPEPFNPNLEIDWNPLWSLTNHEFKWLPSALCYYGHPECRKYFFCMADSNGASAGNTME
;
A
#
# COMPACT_ATOMS: atom_id res chain seq x y z
N MET A 1 -15.95 5.65 31.73
CA MET A 1 -16.88 6.49 32.52
C MET A 1 -17.89 7.05 31.55
N THR A 2 -19.11 6.55 31.55
CA THR A 2 -20.19 7.02 30.69
C THR A 2 -20.52 8.45 31.08
N THR A 3 -20.29 9.40 30.18
CA THR A 3 -20.62 10.82 30.38
C THR A 3 -22.11 10.93 30.70
N LEU A 4 -22.46 11.57 31.81
CA LEU A 4 -23.87 11.84 32.12
C LEU A 4 -24.42 12.80 31.05
N ILE A 5 -25.38 12.32 30.27
CA ILE A 5 -26.07 13.14 29.27
C ILE A 5 -27.11 13.99 30.00
N GLN A 6 -26.92 15.30 30.00
CA GLN A 6 -27.81 16.29 30.60
C GLN A 6 -28.95 16.63 29.64
N ASN A 7 -28.65 16.93 28.37
CA ASN A 7 -29.59 17.29 27.32
C ASN A 7 -29.50 16.25 26.19
N PRO A 8 -30.21 15.12 26.30
CA PRO A 8 -30.12 14.05 25.33
C PRO A 8 -30.71 14.43 23.97
N GLN A 9 -29.95 14.17 22.93
CA GLN A 9 -30.34 14.32 21.53
C GLN A 9 -30.06 13.03 20.76
N VAL A 10 -31.00 12.59 19.93
CA VAL A 10 -30.72 11.53 18.95
C VAL A 10 -29.71 12.07 17.94
N LYS A 11 -28.67 11.28 17.62
CA LYS A 11 -27.67 11.68 16.62
C LYS A 11 -28.31 12.20 15.34
N ASP A 12 -27.86 13.36 14.85
CA ASP A 12 -28.38 13.99 13.62
C ASP A 12 -28.26 13.13 12.34
N CYS A 13 -27.45 12.06 12.35
CA CYS A 13 -27.39 11.10 11.24
C CYS A 13 -28.53 10.07 11.23
N LEU A 14 -29.42 10.11 12.23
CA LEU A 14 -30.53 9.19 12.39
C LEU A 14 -31.85 9.91 12.16
N HIS A 15 -32.64 9.40 11.23
CA HIS A 15 -34.06 9.71 11.12
C HIS A 15 -34.85 8.85 12.10
N VAL A 16 -35.72 9.49 12.88
CA VAL A 16 -36.59 8.82 13.85
C VAL A 16 -37.98 8.67 13.23
N GLU A 17 -38.47 7.43 13.17
CA GLU A 17 -39.83 7.13 12.74
C GLU A 17 -40.57 6.34 13.83
N VAL A 18 -41.75 6.81 14.26
CA VAL A 18 -42.56 6.15 15.29
C VAL A 18 -43.84 5.60 14.67
N LEU A 19 -44.05 4.30 14.82
CA LEU A 19 -45.18 3.58 14.24
C LEU A 19 -46.16 3.17 15.34
N ALA A 20 -47.40 3.69 15.25
CA ALA A 20 -48.53 3.38 16.12
C ALA A 20 -48.28 3.53 17.63
N ASN A 21 -47.31 4.38 18.03
CA ASN A 21 -46.85 4.53 19.42
C ASN A 21 -46.35 3.23 20.09
N GLU A 22 -46.01 2.20 19.31
CA GLU A 22 -45.54 0.91 19.84
C GLU A 22 -44.09 0.62 19.45
N LYS A 23 -43.65 1.13 18.30
CA LYS A 23 -42.33 0.84 17.73
C LYS A 23 -41.62 2.11 17.30
N VAL A 24 -40.32 2.18 17.56
CA VAL A 24 -39.45 3.25 17.08
C VAL A 24 -38.40 2.67 16.16
N PHE A 25 -38.29 3.26 14.98
CA PHE A 25 -37.23 2.97 14.02
C PHE A 25 -36.23 4.11 14.03
N LEU A 26 -34.96 3.76 14.17
CA LEU A 26 -33.85 4.67 13.88
C LEU A 26 -33.32 4.28 12.51
N LEU A 27 -33.36 5.22 11.56
CA LEU A 27 -32.99 4.98 10.18
C LEU A 27 -31.78 5.83 9.82
N SER A 28 -30.81 5.23 9.14
CA SER A 28 -29.71 5.91 8.47
C SER A 28 -29.61 5.38 7.04
N GLU A 29 -28.85 6.06 6.20
CA GLU A 29 -28.64 5.62 4.81
C GLU A 29 -28.08 4.18 4.71
N ASN A 30 -27.26 3.76 5.68
CA ASN A 30 -26.53 2.50 5.62
C ASN A 30 -27.05 1.41 6.57
N ALA A 31 -27.99 1.74 7.46
CA ALA A 31 -28.47 0.83 8.50
C ALA A 31 -29.80 1.30 9.11
N SER A 32 -30.56 0.34 9.64
CA SER A 32 -31.80 0.59 10.37
C SER A 32 -31.83 -0.21 11.67
N TRP A 33 -32.45 0.36 12.70
CA TRP A 33 -32.58 -0.26 14.01
C TRP A 33 -34.01 -0.15 14.51
N LEU A 34 -34.52 -1.21 15.12
CA LEU A 34 -35.83 -1.23 15.78
C LEU A 34 -35.61 -1.23 17.30
N LEU A 35 -36.15 -0.24 17.99
CA LEU A 35 -36.15 -0.18 19.45
C LEU A 35 -37.42 -0.86 19.97
N GLY A 36 -37.22 -1.92 20.76
CA GLY A 36 -38.30 -2.65 21.43
C GLY A 36 -38.48 -2.18 22.87
N GLY A 37 -39.68 -1.72 23.23
CA GLY A 37 -40.01 -1.34 24.61
C GLY A 37 -41.05 -0.25 24.67
N LYS A 38 -41.96 -0.31 25.66
CA LYS A 38 -43.09 0.63 25.78
C LYS A 38 -42.66 2.08 26.03
N THR A 39 -41.46 2.30 26.58
CA THR A 39 -40.93 3.63 26.89
C THR A 39 -40.40 4.36 25.65
N TYR A 40 -39.80 3.65 24.69
CA TYR A 40 -39.11 4.28 23.55
C TYR A 40 -40.01 5.11 22.64
N PRO A 41 -41.23 4.66 22.25
CA PRO A 41 -42.14 5.45 21.41
C PRO A 41 -42.50 6.83 21.97
N HIS A 42 -42.46 6.97 23.29
CA HIS A 42 -42.75 8.23 23.96
C HIS A 42 -41.50 9.04 24.28
N LEU A 43 -40.37 8.36 24.56
CA LEU A 43 -39.11 9.01 24.89
C LEU A 43 -38.38 9.56 23.66
N VAL A 44 -38.17 8.74 22.62
CA VAL A 44 -37.27 9.07 21.50
C VAL A 44 -37.69 10.34 20.75
N PRO A 45 -38.99 10.62 20.48
CA PRO A 45 -39.40 11.87 19.84
C PRO A 45 -39.07 13.13 20.65
N LEU A 46 -38.87 13.00 21.96
CA LEU A 46 -38.53 14.11 22.85
C LEU A 46 -37.02 14.35 22.99
N LEU A 47 -36.20 13.48 22.38
CA LEU A 47 -34.73 13.57 22.41
C LEU A 47 -34.23 14.52 21.32
N THR A 48 -34.68 15.76 21.37
CA THR A 48 -34.30 16.84 20.45
C THR A 48 -33.12 17.66 20.96
N GLY A 49 -32.65 17.40 22.19
CA GLY A 49 -31.66 18.24 22.88
C GLY A 49 -32.25 19.44 23.64
N GLU A 50 -33.54 19.71 23.48
CA GLU A 50 -34.23 20.84 24.14
C GLU A 50 -34.60 20.52 25.59
N HIS A 51 -34.79 19.23 25.91
CA HIS A 51 -35.23 18.77 27.23
C HIS A 51 -34.07 18.14 28.00
N THR A 52 -33.93 18.52 29.26
CA THR A 52 -33.02 17.85 30.19
C THR A 52 -33.53 16.46 30.57
N ALA A 53 -32.64 15.58 31.04
CA ALA A 53 -33.03 14.27 31.55
C ALA A 53 -34.11 14.36 32.65
N GLY A 54 -34.07 15.39 33.50
CA GLY A 54 -35.10 15.63 34.53
C GLY A 54 -36.45 16.07 33.95
N GLU A 55 -36.45 16.95 32.95
CA GLU A 55 -37.67 17.39 32.26
C GLU A 55 -38.33 16.26 31.47
N LEU A 56 -37.54 15.34 30.89
CA LEU A 56 -38.06 14.14 30.23
C LEU A 56 -38.77 13.21 31.21
N VAL A 57 -38.24 13.03 32.41
CA VAL A 57 -38.91 12.26 33.48
C VAL A 57 -40.25 12.90 33.85
N GLN A 58 -40.32 14.23 33.94
CA GLN A 58 -41.57 14.93 34.23
C GLN A 58 -42.58 14.82 33.08
N LYS A 59 -42.14 14.98 31.83
CA LYS A 59 -43.00 14.88 30.64
C LYS A 59 -43.57 13.48 30.41
N LEU A 60 -42.84 12.45 30.84
CA LEU A 60 -43.26 11.04 30.72
C LEU A 60 -43.94 10.50 31.98
N ALA A 61 -44.26 11.38 32.94
CA ALA A 61 -45.00 11.01 34.14
C ALA A 61 -46.36 10.39 33.76
N GLY A 62 -46.61 9.17 34.25
CA GLY A 62 -47.81 8.39 33.94
C GLY A 62 -47.66 7.42 32.77
N VAL A 63 -46.61 7.55 31.95
CA VAL A 63 -46.28 6.61 30.87
C VAL A 63 -45.16 5.66 31.27
N ALA A 64 -44.14 6.18 31.96
CA ALA A 64 -43.01 5.41 32.46
C ALA A 64 -42.55 5.96 33.83
N SER A 65 -41.97 5.08 34.65
CA SER A 65 -41.34 5.46 35.91
C SER A 65 -40.02 6.22 35.67
N PRO A 66 -39.57 7.06 36.63
CA PRO A 66 -38.27 7.73 36.52
C PRO A 66 -37.10 6.77 36.25
N ALA A 67 -37.12 5.59 36.89
CA ALA A 67 -36.10 4.57 36.70
C ALA A 67 -36.08 4.01 35.27
N GLU A 68 -37.24 3.78 34.66
CA GLU A 68 -37.35 3.30 33.27
C GLU A 68 -36.85 4.35 32.28
N VAL A 69 -37.16 5.64 32.49
CA VAL A 69 -36.67 6.73 31.63
C VAL A 69 -35.14 6.83 31.69
N HIS A 70 -34.56 6.84 32.89
CA HIS A 70 -33.10 6.87 33.05
C HIS A 70 -32.42 5.63 32.48
N TYR A 71 -33.02 4.45 32.68
CA TYR A 71 -32.50 3.21 32.09
C TYR A 71 -32.54 3.25 30.56
N ALA A 72 -33.65 3.68 29.97
CA ALA A 72 -33.80 3.81 28.52
C ALA A 72 -32.79 4.80 27.93
N LEU A 73 -32.59 5.97 28.55
CA LEU A 73 -31.57 6.95 28.16
C LEU A 73 -30.16 6.36 28.24
N HIS A 74 -29.84 5.68 29.34
CA HIS A 74 -28.55 5.02 29.51
C HIS A 74 -28.31 3.96 28.42
N GLN A 75 -29.32 3.14 28.10
CA GLN A 75 -29.21 2.13 27.05
C GLN A 75 -29.01 2.74 25.66
N LEU A 76 -29.71 3.83 25.34
CA LEU A 76 -29.55 4.54 24.07
C LEU A 76 -28.17 5.20 23.96
N ALA A 77 -27.67 5.80 25.05
CA ALA A 77 -26.34 6.39 25.12
C ALA A 77 -25.23 5.31 25.00
N ALA A 78 -25.36 4.21 25.75
CA ALA A 78 -24.42 3.10 25.72
C ALA A 78 -24.38 2.39 24.37
N SER A 79 -25.52 2.34 23.68
CA SER A 79 -25.62 1.82 22.30
C SER A 79 -25.19 2.85 21.24
N GLY A 80 -24.88 4.09 21.64
CA GLY A 80 -24.36 5.13 20.77
C GLY A 80 -25.40 5.78 19.86
N TYR A 81 -26.69 5.76 20.21
CA TYR A 81 -27.76 6.43 19.44
C TYR A 81 -28.03 7.87 19.88
N VAL A 82 -27.71 8.17 21.14
CA VAL A 82 -27.97 9.46 21.79
C VAL A 82 -26.65 10.11 22.19
N VAL A 83 -26.57 11.42 21.98
CA VAL A 83 -25.45 12.28 22.33
C VAL A 83 -25.93 13.43 23.22
N GLU A 84 -24.99 14.15 23.83
CA GLU A 84 -25.31 15.42 24.49
C GLU A 84 -25.52 16.51 23.43
N ALA A 85 -26.63 17.22 23.52
CA ALA A 85 -26.93 18.35 22.65
C ALA A 85 -25.98 19.51 22.93
N GLU A 86 -25.46 20.13 21.87
CA GLU A 86 -24.65 21.33 21.99
C GLU A 86 -25.54 22.57 21.85
N ARG A 87 -25.52 23.44 22.87
CA ARG A 87 -26.32 24.68 22.90
C ARG A 87 -25.52 25.94 22.55
N ASP A 88 -24.30 25.81 22.01
CA ASP A 88 -23.51 26.98 21.64
C ASP A 88 -24.15 27.70 20.44
N GLU A 89 -24.62 28.93 20.68
CA GLU A 89 -25.40 29.76 19.74
C GLU A 89 -24.63 30.21 18.48
N VAL A 90 -23.33 29.92 18.37
CA VAL A 90 -22.48 30.33 17.24
C VAL A 90 -21.62 29.16 16.78
N ALA A 91 -22.26 28.15 16.20
CA ALA A 91 -21.57 27.05 15.53
C ALA A 91 -21.34 27.42 14.04
N PRO A 92 -20.09 27.52 13.55
CA PRO A 92 -19.79 27.84 12.15
C PRO A 92 -20.03 26.66 11.18
N HIS A 93 -20.78 25.63 11.60
CA HIS A 93 -20.98 24.39 10.87
C HIS A 93 -22.47 24.05 10.73
N THR A 94 -22.81 23.37 9.65
CA THR A 94 -24.20 23.02 9.30
C THR A 94 -24.66 21.75 10.01
N ALA A 95 -25.99 21.58 10.17
CA ALA A 95 -26.57 20.34 10.69
C ALA A 95 -26.09 19.09 9.92
N SER A 96 -25.90 19.21 8.60
CA SER A 96 -25.38 18.14 7.76
C SER A 96 -23.94 17.75 8.10
N GLN A 97 -23.09 18.72 8.49
CA GLN A 97 -21.73 18.43 8.96
C GLN A 97 -21.75 17.69 10.30
N THR A 98 -22.61 18.11 11.24
CA THR A 98 -22.78 17.41 12.52
C THR A 98 -23.27 15.97 12.31
N ALA A 99 -24.25 15.77 11.42
CA ALA A 99 -24.70 14.44 11.03
C ALA A 99 -23.55 13.59 10.48
N PHE A 100 -22.71 14.14 9.60
CA PHE A 100 -21.54 13.43 9.09
C PHE A 100 -20.57 13.03 10.21
N TRP A 101 -20.30 13.90 11.18
CA TRP A 101 -19.45 13.59 12.33
C TRP A 101 -20.05 12.47 13.20
N HIS A 102 -21.36 12.52 13.48
CA HIS A 102 -22.07 11.49 14.21
C HIS A 102 -22.04 10.13 13.50
N ALA A 103 -22.14 10.11 12.17
CA ALA A 103 -21.98 8.90 11.36
C ALA A 103 -20.56 8.31 11.46
N LEU A 104 -19.53 9.15 11.64
CA LEU A 104 -18.16 8.74 11.93
C LEU A 104 -17.95 8.31 13.39
N GLY A 105 -18.97 8.39 14.23
CA GLY A 105 -18.91 8.07 15.66
C GLY A 105 -18.22 9.14 16.50
N VAL A 106 -18.17 10.38 16.03
CA VAL A 106 -17.55 11.53 16.73
C VAL A 106 -18.65 12.51 17.11
N ASP A 107 -18.74 12.88 18.39
CA ASP A 107 -19.66 13.93 18.83
C ASP A 107 -19.18 15.33 18.41
N ALA A 108 -20.12 16.26 18.28
CA ALA A 108 -19.84 17.62 17.79
C ALA A 108 -18.80 18.36 18.64
N LYS A 109 -18.81 18.18 19.96
CA LYS A 109 -17.83 18.80 20.88
C LYS A 109 -16.42 18.36 20.56
N THR A 110 -16.23 17.04 20.50
CA THR A 110 -14.95 16.42 20.19
C THR A 110 -14.48 16.82 18.79
N ALA A 111 -15.38 16.87 17.81
CA ALA A 111 -15.08 17.27 16.45
C ALA A 111 -14.55 18.71 16.39
N ARG A 112 -15.28 19.67 16.99
CA ARG A 112 -14.88 21.09 17.08
C ARG A 112 -13.54 21.25 17.77
N GLN A 113 -13.33 20.57 18.91
CA GLN A 113 -12.07 20.63 19.64
C GLN A 113 -10.91 20.14 18.78
N ARG A 114 -11.07 19.01 18.07
CA ARG A 114 -10.01 18.45 17.20
C ARG A 114 -9.71 19.34 16.01
N LEU A 115 -10.72 19.94 15.40
CA LEU A 115 -10.58 20.92 14.32
C LEU A 115 -9.83 22.17 14.79
N ALA A 116 -10.19 22.74 15.95
CA ALA A 116 -9.52 23.92 16.50
C ALA A 116 -8.06 23.65 16.92
N GLN A 117 -7.74 22.41 17.29
CA GLN A 117 -6.40 22.01 17.73
C GLN A 117 -5.49 21.51 16.61
N THR A 118 -5.98 21.45 15.36
CA THR A 118 -5.22 20.91 14.22
C THR A 118 -5.15 21.91 13.08
N CYS A 119 -3.94 22.18 12.61
CA CYS A 119 -3.68 23.03 11.46
C CYS A 119 -3.09 22.21 10.32
N VAL A 120 -3.54 22.46 9.09
CA VAL A 120 -3.06 21.77 7.90
C VAL A 120 -2.10 22.67 7.14
N ARG A 121 -0.84 22.23 7.00
CA ARG A 121 0.13 22.86 6.12
C ARG A 121 0.07 22.22 4.75
N ILE A 122 -0.08 23.04 3.72
CA ILE A 122 -0.11 22.60 2.32
C ILE A 122 1.25 22.89 1.71
N THR A 123 1.87 21.89 1.09
CA THR A 123 3.13 22.04 0.35
C THR A 123 2.91 21.56 -1.07
N CYS A 124 3.35 22.34 -2.06
CA CYS A 124 3.11 22.04 -3.46
C CYS A 124 4.42 21.75 -4.18
N LEU A 125 4.48 20.63 -4.91
CA LEU A 125 5.62 20.23 -5.73
C LEU A 125 5.11 19.92 -7.15
N GLY A 126 5.49 20.75 -8.13
CA GLY A 126 5.04 20.58 -9.52
C GLY A 126 3.56 20.86 -9.79
N PHE A 127 2.77 21.22 -8.77
CA PHE A 127 1.37 21.62 -8.87
C PHE A 127 1.19 23.08 -8.44
N ASP A 128 0.65 23.93 -9.30
CA ASP A 128 0.60 25.39 -9.13
C ASP A 128 -0.77 25.94 -8.69
N GLN A 129 -1.72 25.06 -8.32
CA GLN A 129 -3.10 25.47 -7.99
C GLN A 129 -3.55 25.01 -6.58
N PRO A 130 -2.85 25.40 -5.49
CA PRO A 130 -3.21 25.03 -4.12
C PRO A 130 -4.62 25.47 -3.72
N SER A 131 -5.16 26.51 -4.38
CA SER A 131 -6.47 27.11 -4.07
C SER A 131 -7.61 26.11 -4.10
N TYR A 132 -7.61 25.12 -5.02
CA TYR A 132 -8.65 24.08 -5.04
C TYR A 132 -8.73 23.32 -3.71
N PHE A 133 -7.57 22.99 -3.14
CA PHE A 133 -7.50 22.23 -1.90
C PHE A 133 -7.70 23.13 -0.68
N GLN A 134 -7.18 24.36 -0.71
CA GLN A 134 -7.41 25.35 0.34
C GLN A 134 -8.89 25.67 0.51
N THR A 135 -9.62 25.91 -0.59
CA THR A 135 -11.07 26.15 -0.57
C THR A 135 -11.81 24.96 0.01
N ALA A 136 -11.50 23.73 -0.46
CA ALA A 136 -12.12 22.51 0.04
C ALA A 136 -11.92 22.31 1.55
N LEU A 137 -10.71 22.59 2.07
CA LEU A 137 -10.46 22.53 3.51
C LEU A 137 -11.20 23.62 4.30
N SER A 138 -11.26 24.83 3.76
CA SER A 138 -11.98 25.97 4.37
C SER A 138 -13.48 25.71 4.50
N GLU A 139 -14.11 25.13 3.47
CA GLU A 139 -15.52 24.72 3.48
C GLU A 139 -15.83 23.68 4.56
N LEU A 140 -14.83 22.89 4.98
CA LEU A 140 -14.92 21.91 6.06
C LEU A 140 -14.54 22.48 7.44
N GLY A 141 -14.23 23.78 7.53
CA GLY A 141 -13.80 24.42 8.77
C GLY A 141 -12.40 24.00 9.24
N VAL A 142 -11.56 23.48 8.34
CA VAL A 142 -10.19 23.09 8.65
C VAL A 142 -9.27 24.30 8.50
N ILE A 143 -8.52 24.61 9.56
CA ILE A 143 -7.57 25.70 9.57
C ILE A 143 -6.34 25.33 8.73
N THR A 144 -5.92 26.23 7.84
CA THR A 144 -4.70 26.07 7.04
C THR A 144 -3.65 27.08 7.45
N ALA A 145 -2.38 26.64 7.52
CA ALA A 145 -1.26 27.53 7.84
C ALA A 145 -0.87 28.36 6.61
N SER A 146 -0.74 29.68 6.79
CA SER A 146 0.14 30.49 5.93
C SER A 146 1.60 30.17 6.29
N HIS A 147 2.52 30.37 5.34
CA HIS A 147 3.86 29.77 5.34
C HIS A 147 4.78 30.07 6.56
N ASP A 148 4.40 30.92 7.53
CA ASP A 148 5.34 31.48 8.54
C ASP A 148 4.86 31.58 10.00
N GLU A 149 3.69 31.06 10.40
CA GLU A 149 3.25 31.21 11.80
C GLU A 149 3.52 29.98 12.67
N GLY A 150 4.66 30.03 13.38
CA GLY A 150 5.00 29.11 14.47
C GLY A 150 4.10 29.34 15.68
N THR A 151 3.00 28.58 15.76
CA THR A 151 2.18 28.49 16.98
C THR A 151 2.54 27.20 17.72
N SER A 152 3.09 27.34 18.92
CA SER A 152 3.69 26.24 19.70
C SER A 152 2.68 25.20 20.21
N ASP A 153 1.37 25.49 20.16
CA ASP A 153 0.33 24.67 20.81
C ASP A 153 -0.62 23.96 19.82
N ILE A 154 -0.42 24.12 18.50
CA ILE A 154 -1.31 23.54 17.47
C ILE A 154 -0.65 22.32 16.80
N LYS A 155 -1.41 21.23 16.66
CA LYS A 155 -0.94 20.05 15.93
C LYS A 155 -0.86 20.35 14.44
N MET A 156 0.33 20.27 13.86
CA MET A 156 0.52 20.47 12.43
C MET A 156 0.39 19.13 11.68
N PHE A 157 -0.43 19.11 10.62
CA PHE A 157 -0.53 18.00 9.68
C PHE A 157 -0.17 18.48 8.27
N GLU A 158 0.88 17.91 7.67
CA GLU A 158 1.33 18.31 6.33
C GLU A 158 0.63 17.49 5.25
N VAL A 159 0.09 18.18 4.25
CA VAL A 159 -0.42 17.58 3.00
C VAL A 159 0.42 18.11 1.84
N VAL A 160 1.06 17.20 1.12
CA VAL A 160 1.92 17.52 -0.02
C VAL A 160 1.15 17.24 -1.32
N LEU A 161 0.82 18.30 -2.04
CA LEU A 161 0.22 18.25 -3.36
C LEU A 161 1.32 18.09 -4.41
N VAL A 162 1.21 17.05 -5.22
CA VAL A 162 2.19 16.72 -6.26
C VAL A 162 1.53 16.57 -7.63
N ASP A 163 2.26 16.86 -8.68
CA ASP A 163 1.95 16.40 -10.06
C ASP A 163 2.43 14.97 -10.31
N ASP A 164 3.41 14.49 -9.54
CA ASP A 164 3.97 13.16 -9.61
C ASP A 164 4.51 12.67 -8.24
N TYR A 165 4.27 11.40 -7.91
CA TYR A 165 4.71 10.83 -6.63
C TYR A 165 6.22 10.60 -6.54
N MET A 166 6.97 10.77 -7.64
CA MET A 166 8.43 10.63 -7.73
C MET A 166 9.17 11.96 -7.82
N GLN A 167 8.58 13.07 -7.37
CA GLN A 167 9.32 14.31 -7.22
C GLN A 167 10.51 14.15 -6.25
N PRO A 168 11.72 14.60 -6.62
CA PRO A 168 12.94 14.36 -5.84
C PRO A 168 12.91 15.02 -4.45
N GLU A 169 12.24 16.17 -4.32
CA GLU A 169 12.09 16.92 -3.06
C GLU A 169 11.34 16.12 -1.98
N LEU A 170 10.54 15.11 -2.38
CA LEU A 170 9.82 14.23 -1.46
C LEU A 170 10.77 13.40 -0.59
N ALA A 171 12.00 13.14 -1.04
CA ALA A 171 13.00 12.44 -0.25
C ALA A 171 13.34 13.22 1.04
N GLU A 172 13.52 14.54 0.93
CA GLU A 172 13.85 15.41 2.05
C GLU A 172 12.66 15.59 3.00
N ILE A 173 11.45 15.80 2.45
CA ILE A 173 10.21 15.86 3.21
C ILE A 173 10.02 14.57 4.02
N ASN A 174 10.21 13.42 3.38
CA ASN A 174 10.12 12.13 4.05
C ASN A 174 11.13 11.98 5.18
N GLN A 175 12.40 12.35 4.96
CA GLN A 175 13.44 12.29 5.99
C GLN A 175 13.11 13.19 7.19
N ARG A 176 12.55 14.37 6.96
CA ARG A 176 12.08 15.26 8.03
C ARG A 176 10.98 14.59 8.87
N HIS A 177 9.92 14.09 8.25
CA HIS A 177 8.81 13.44 8.96
C HIS A 177 9.21 12.16 9.69
N VAL A 178 10.11 11.37 9.11
CA VAL A 178 10.64 10.17 9.79
C VAL A 178 11.42 10.56 11.03
N ARG A 179 12.28 11.59 10.96
CA ARG A 179 13.07 12.08 12.12
C ARG A 179 12.19 12.70 13.20
N GLU A 180 11.20 13.49 12.81
CA GLU A 180 10.28 14.18 13.74
C GLU A 180 9.16 13.26 14.24
N ASN A 181 9.02 12.06 13.68
CA ASN A 181 7.95 11.12 13.96
C ASN A 181 6.54 11.73 13.75
N THR A 182 6.39 12.56 12.72
CA THR A 182 5.16 13.29 12.40
C THR A 182 4.44 12.69 11.18
N PRO A 183 3.12 12.42 11.26
CA PRO A 183 2.35 11.97 10.11
C PRO A 183 2.18 13.04 9.03
N TRP A 184 2.10 12.61 7.76
CA TRP A 184 1.85 13.48 6.61
C TRP A 184 1.15 12.72 5.49
N MET A 185 0.59 13.45 4.53
CA MET A 185 -0.19 12.88 3.43
C MET A 185 0.31 13.38 2.07
N MET A 186 0.26 12.52 1.06
CA MET A 186 0.45 12.92 -0.33
C MET A 186 -0.88 12.92 -1.10
N VAL A 187 -0.98 13.82 -2.08
CA VAL A 187 -2.13 13.91 -2.99
C VAL A 187 -1.66 14.35 -4.37
N LYS A 188 -2.15 13.70 -5.43
CA LYS A 188 -2.02 14.17 -6.82
C LYS A 188 -3.39 14.43 -7.39
N LEU A 189 -3.66 15.70 -7.69
CA LEU A 189 -4.98 16.17 -8.15
C LEU A 189 -5.12 16.27 -9.67
N ILE A 190 -4.00 16.17 -10.40
CA ILE A 190 -3.95 16.33 -11.86
C ILE A 190 -3.63 15.03 -12.58
N GLY A 191 -3.87 14.99 -13.89
CA GLY A 191 -3.79 13.79 -14.72
C GLY A 191 -5.13 13.02 -14.78
N GLN A 192 -5.22 12.00 -15.63
CA GLN A 192 -6.44 11.20 -15.83
C GLN A 192 -6.87 10.43 -14.56
N GLN A 193 -5.95 10.31 -13.60
CA GLN A 193 -6.20 9.67 -12.32
C GLN A 193 -5.76 10.59 -11.19
N ALA A 194 -6.69 10.92 -10.29
CA ALA A 194 -6.37 11.53 -9.02
C ALA A 194 -5.88 10.45 -8.04
N TRP A 195 -4.82 10.73 -7.28
CA TRP A 195 -4.24 9.79 -6.31
C TRP A 195 -4.32 10.41 -4.92
N ILE A 196 -5.09 9.78 -4.04
CA ILE A 196 -5.33 10.25 -2.68
C ILE A 196 -4.58 9.33 -1.72
N GLY A 197 -3.68 9.90 -0.91
CA GLY A 197 -2.85 9.15 0.01
C GLY A 197 -1.57 8.59 -0.60
N PRO A 198 -0.70 7.97 0.20
CA PRO A 198 -1.04 7.49 1.53
C PRO A 198 -0.87 8.57 2.59
N ILE A 199 -1.52 8.35 3.73
CA ILE A 199 -1.09 8.94 4.98
C ILE A 199 0.08 8.09 5.46
N PHE A 200 1.25 8.70 5.50
CA PHE A 200 2.45 8.13 6.08
C PHE A 200 2.43 8.38 7.59
N ARG A 201 2.52 7.30 8.36
CA ARG A 201 2.64 7.35 9.81
C ARG A 201 3.95 6.68 10.22
N PRO A 202 5.01 7.47 10.54
CA PRO A 202 6.30 6.93 10.93
C PRO A 202 6.16 5.87 12.05
N GLY A 203 6.94 4.79 11.94
CA GLY A 203 6.87 3.63 12.84
C GLY A 203 5.71 2.66 12.59
N VAL A 204 4.64 3.09 11.92
CA VAL A 204 3.43 2.27 11.66
C VAL A 204 3.34 1.83 10.19
N THR A 205 3.35 2.77 9.25
CA THR A 205 3.21 2.48 7.81
C THR A 205 4.57 2.39 7.12
N GLY A 206 4.58 2.06 5.82
CA GLY A 206 5.73 2.38 4.97
C GLY A 206 5.97 3.88 4.92
N CYS A 207 7.21 4.30 4.61
CA CYS A 207 7.56 5.69 4.34
C CYS A 207 7.57 5.96 2.82
N TRP A 208 7.85 7.19 2.37
CA TRP A 208 7.91 7.49 0.94
C TRP A 208 9.01 6.68 0.22
N GLU A 209 10.17 6.45 0.84
CA GLU A 209 11.20 5.58 0.24
C GLU A 209 10.71 4.12 0.02
N CYS A 210 9.81 3.63 0.87
CA CYS A 210 9.15 2.33 0.63
C CYS A 210 8.27 2.37 -0.63
N LEU A 211 7.53 3.46 -0.82
CA LEU A 211 6.68 3.68 -1.98
C LEU A 211 7.52 3.87 -3.26
N SER A 212 8.56 4.69 -3.19
CA SER A 212 9.49 5.00 -4.28
C SER A 212 10.16 3.75 -4.83
N GLN A 213 10.56 2.84 -3.94
CA GLN A 213 11.13 1.56 -4.36
C GLN A 213 10.13 0.67 -5.14
N ARG A 214 8.81 0.84 -4.95
CA ARG A 214 7.78 0.13 -5.72
C ARG A 214 7.36 0.85 -6.98
N LEU A 215 7.38 2.18 -6.98
CA LEU A 215 7.02 3.00 -8.13
C LEU A 215 8.06 2.91 -9.25
N LYS A 216 9.36 3.02 -8.94
CA LYS A 216 10.43 3.01 -9.96
C LYS A 216 10.37 1.76 -10.87
N PRO A 217 10.30 0.52 -10.33
CA PRO A 217 10.23 -0.66 -11.18
C PRO A 217 8.91 -0.79 -11.95
N ASN A 218 7.80 -0.23 -11.44
CA ASN A 218 6.53 -0.20 -12.17
C ASN A 218 6.49 0.88 -13.27
N ARG A 219 7.51 1.74 -13.34
CA ARG A 219 7.70 2.81 -14.35
C ARG A 219 9.00 2.57 -15.13
N GLN A 220 9.11 1.39 -15.72
CA GLN A 220 10.35 0.94 -16.39
C GLN A 220 10.75 1.85 -17.54
N LEU A 221 9.77 2.34 -18.31
CA LEU A 221 10.00 3.22 -19.45
C LEU A 221 10.59 4.56 -19.00
N GLU A 222 9.95 5.18 -18.02
CA GLU A 222 10.37 6.46 -17.46
C GLU A 222 11.77 6.33 -16.85
N THR A 223 11.99 5.29 -16.06
CA THR A 223 13.31 5.00 -15.44
C THR A 223 14.38 4.76 -16.51
N TYR A 224 14.06 4.02 -17.58
CA TYR A 224 14.97 3.81 -18.71
C TYR A 224 15.31 5.13 -19.41
N ILE A 225 14.32 5.96 -19.73
CA ILE A 225 14.52 7.25 -20.38
C ILE A 225 15.41 8.14 -19.52
N GLN A 226 15.09 8.30 -18.23
CA GLN A 226 15.88 9.08 -17.28
C GLN A 226 17.34 8.58 -17.20
N SER A 227 17.56 7.26 -17.16
CA SER A 227 18.91 6.67 -17.14
C SER A 227 19.73 6.98 -18.40
N LYS A 228 19.07 7.18 -19.54
CA LYS A 228 19.72 7.48 -20.84
C LYS A 228 19.93 8.96 -21.07
N THR A 229 19.01 9.80 -20.60
CA THR A 229 19.07 11.25 -20.77
C THR A 229 19.84 11.95 -19.65
N GLY A 230 20.07 11.26 -18.52
CA GLY A 230 20.65 11.85 -17.32
C GLY A 230 19.71 12.81 -16.59
N GLN A 231 18.44 12.88 -17.01
CA GLN A 231 17.46 13.75 -16.37
C GLN A 231 17.01 13.16 -15.04
N THR A 232 17.08 13.98 -13.98
CA THR A 232 16.64 13.61 -12.63
C THR A 232 15.20 14.00 -12.34
N ALA A 233 14.66 14.98 -13.09
CA ALA A 233 13.29 15.45 -12.94
C ALA A 233 12.28 14.38 -13.38
N SER A 234 11.10 14.37 -12.73
CA SER A 234 10.01 13.50 -13.14
C SER A 234 9.49 13.89 -14.53
N LEU A 235 9.11 12.90 -15.34
CA LEU A 235 8.57 13.16 -16.67
C LEU A 235 7.12 13.66 -16.52
N PRO A 236 6.74 14.79 -17.15
CA PRO A 236 5.43 15.41 -16.96
C PRO A 236 4.33 14.64 -17.72
N THR A 237 3.88 13.53 -17.14
CA THR A 237 2.86 12.62 -17.69
C THR A 237 1.44 12.98 -17.25
N SER A 238 1.27 13.66 -16.11
CA SER A 238 -0.02 14.09 -15.56
C SER A 238 -0.60 15.33 -16.27
N ARG A 239 -0.73 15.29 -17.61
CA ARG A 239 -1.13 16.46 -18.42
C ARG A 239 -2.64 16.64 -18.59
N ALA A 240 -3.39 15.55 -18.64
CA ALA A 240 -4.82 15.59 -18.92
C ALA A 240 -5.62 15.79 -17.64
N TYR A 241 -6.17 16.99 -17.43
CA TYR A 241 -7.10 17.26 -16.32
C TYR A 241 -8.09 18.36 -16.70
N LEU A 242 -9.23 18.37 -16.02
CA LEU A 242 -10.25 19.42 -16.08
C LEU A 242 -10.37 20.10 -14.71
N PRO A 243 -10.80 21.37 -14.64
CA PRO A 243 -11.10 22.03 -13.36
C PRO A 243 -12.04 21.21 -12.47
N SER A 244 -13.06 20.57 -13.07
CA SER A 244 -13.99 19.69 -12.36
C SER A 244 -13.30 18.45 -11.76
N THR A 245 -12.36 17.84 -12.47
CA THR A 245 -11.62 16.67 -11.97
C THR A 245 -10.66 17.02 -10.84
N VAL A 246 -10.00 18.18 -10.92
CA VAL A 246 -9.12 18.70 -9.85
C VAL A 246 -9.96 19.02 -8.62
N ALA A 247 -11.08 19.71 -8.78
CA ALA A 247 -12.01 20.01 -7.69
C ALA A 247 -12.54 18.74 -7.02
N MET A 248 -12.96 17.73 -7.79
CA MET A 248 -13.42 16.44 -7.26
C MET A 248 -12.34 15.74 -6.43
N GLY A 249 -11.10 15.68 -6.93
CA GLY A 249 -9.97 15.13 -6.18
C GLY A 249 -9.67 15.92 -4.91
N ALA A 250 -9.73 17.24 -4.97
CA ALA A 250 -9.46 18.13 -3.84
C ALA A 250 -10.51 17.97 -2.73
N GLN A 251 -11.80 17.92 -3.10
CA GLN A 251 -12.90 17.72 -2.16
C GLN A 251 -12.86 16.35 -1.49
N TRP A 252 -12.52 15.29 -2.26
CA TRP A 252 -12.32 13.97 -1.68
C TRP A 252 -11.11 13.96 -0.72
N ALA A 253 -9.95 14.47 -1.15
CA ALA A 253 -8.78 14.58 -0.28
C ALA A 253 -9.08 15.35 1.02
N ALA A 254 -9.82 16.46 0.93
CA ALA A 254 -10.18 17.29 2.09
C ALA A 254 -11.08 16.51 3.06
N THR A 255 -12.01 15.70 2.53
CA THR A 255 -12.84 14.79 3.35
C THR A 255 -11.99 13.73 4.07
N GLU A 256 -10.94 13.23 3.44
CA GLU A 256 -10.01 12.26 4.05
C GLU A 256 -9.13 12.89 5.14
N VAL A 257 -8.72 14.14 4.95
CA VAL A 257 -8.03 14.94 5.97
C VAL A 257 -8.96 15.23 7.14
N LEU A 258 -10.22 15.61 6.89
CA LEU A 258 -11.22 15.79 7.93
C LEU A 258 -11.40 14.51 8.75
N LYS A 259 -11.57 13.35 8.11
CA LYS A 259 -11.67 12.05 8.81
C LYS A 259 -10.45 11.76 9.68
N TRP A 260 -9.25 12.04 9.17
CA TRP A 260 -8.00 11.91 9.94
C TRP A 260 -8.01 12.79 11.20
N ILE A 261 -8.35 14.08 11.08
CA ILE A 261 -8.43 15.02 12.21
C ILE A 261 -9.49 14.55 13.22
N LEU A 262 -10.68 14.22 12.74
CA LEU A 262 -11.82 13.87 13.57
C LEU A 262 -11.66 12.55 14.29
N GLN A 263 -11.00 11.54 13.71
CA GLN A 263 -10.89 10.20 14.30
C GLN A 263 -9.51 9.91 14.90
N GLY A 264 -8.49 10.72 14.57
CA GLY A 264 -7.08 10.47 14.93
C GLY A 264 -6.46 9.27 14.20
N LYS A 265 -7.15 8.75 13.19
CA LYS A 265 -6.77 7.64 12.32
C LYS A 265 -7.53 7.76 11.00
N ASN A 266 -7.02 7.15 9.94
CA ASN A 266 -7.72 6.99 8.68
C ASN A 266 -7.39 5.61 8.08
N PRO A 267 -8.19 4.57 8.40
CA PRO A 267 -7.93 3.21 7.94
C PRO A 267 -7.93 3.05 6.41
N ALA A 268 -8.53 3.99 5.68
CA ALA A 268 -8.61 3.95 4.22
C ALA A 268 -7.34 4.47 3.54
N LEU A 269 -6.55 5.31 4.21
CA LEU A 269 -5.35 5.94 3.64
C LEU A 269 -4.06 5.71 4.44
N GLU A 270 -4.12 5.27 5.70
CA GLU A 270 -2.92 4.87 6.45
C GLU A 270 -2.23 3.72 5.72
N GLY A 271 -1.09 4.02 5.08
CA GLY A 271 -0.38 3.04 4.25
C GLY A 271 -1.18 2.56 3.02
N GLN A 272 -2.11 3.37 2.51
CA GLN A 272 -2.93 3.02 1.34
C GLN A 272 -3.09 4.21 0.40
N ILE A 273 -3.02 3.94 -0.91
CA ILE A 273 -3.32 4.92 -1.96
C ILE A 273 -4.65 4.55 -2.58
N ILE A 274 -5.53 5.52 -2.75
CA ILE A 274 -6.74 5.36 -3.54
C ILE A 274 -6.58 6.15 -4.83
N THR A 275 -6.75 5.47 -5.97
CA THR A 275 -6.81 6.14 -7.27
C THR A 275 -8.26 6.30 -7.70
N LEU A 276 -8.58 7.44 -8.30
CA LEU A 276 -9.84 7.70 -8.98
C LEU A 276 -9.53 7.97 -10.45
N ASP A 277 -9.97 7.05 -11.31
CA ASP A 277 -9.91 7.23 -12.75
C ASP A 277 -11.08 8.09 -13.22
N THR A 278 -10.79 9.30 -13.69
CA THR A 278 -11.82 10.29 -13.98
C THR A 278 -12.51 10.05 -15.32
N ALA A 279 -11.96 9.17 -16.16
CA ALA A 279 -12.57 8.77 -17.43
C ALA A 279 -13.56 7.62 -17.23
N THR A 280 -13.26 6.68 -16.32
CA THR A 280 -14.06 5.47 -16.10
C THR A 280 -14.87 5.48 -14.80
N ALA A 281 -14.69 6.51 -13.95
CA ALA A 281 -15.24 6.62 -12.60
C ALA A 281 -14.89 5.44 -11.68
N ARG A 282 -13.81 4.71 -11.99
CA ARG A 282 -13.36 3.56 -11.19
C ARG A 282 -12.40 3.99 -10.10
N THR A 283 -12.54 3.36 -8.94
CA THR A 283 -11.60 3.54 -7.82
C THR A 283 -10.81 2.26 -7.60
N HIS A 284 -9.52 2.39 -7.28
CA HIS A 284 -8.67 1.25 -6.90
C HIS A 284 -7.90 1.57 -5.63
N LYS A 285 -7.74 0.56 -4.78
CA LYS A 285 -6.94 0.64 -3.56
C LYS A 285 -5.59 -0.03 -3.78
N HIS A 286 -4.52 0.64 -3.37
CA HIS A 286 -3.15 0.16 -3.48
C HIS A 286 -2.51 0.16 -2.09
N VAL A 287 -2.17 -1.01 -1.58
CA VAL A 287 -1.59 -1.16 -0.23
C VAL A 287 -0.09 -0.89 -0.29
N LEU A 288 0.40 0.05 0.51
CA LEU A 288 1.82 0.31 0.70
C LEU A 288 2.36 -0.59 1.81
N VAL A 289 3.23 -1.53 1.43
CA VAL A 289 3.92 -2.41 2.38
C VAL A 289 5.11 -1.67 3.00
N ARG A 290 5.16 -1.60 4.34
CA ARG A 290 6.36 -1.16 5.06
C ARG A 290 7.49 -2.15 4.81
N ARG A 291 8.61 -1.69 4.25
CA ARG A 291 9.78 -2.52 3.98
C ARG A 291 10.67 -2.57 5.21
N PRO A 292 10.85 -3.74 5.87
CA PRO A 292 11.72 -3.85 7.04
C PRO A 292 13.17 -3.47 6.76
N GLN A 293 13.66 -3.71 5.54
CA GLN A 293 15.00 -3.36 5.08
C GLN A 293 15.11 -1.93 4.49
N CYS A 294 14.11 -1.08 4.67
CA CYS A 294 14.16 0.29 4.14
C CYS A 294 15.27 1.09 4.82
N ALA A 295 16.14 1.74 4.03
CA ALA A 295 17.20 2.60 4.55
C ALA A 295 16.68 3.84 5.29
N ALA A 296 15.43 4.26 5.06
CA ALA A 296 14.84 5.44 5.69
C ALA A 296 14.06 5.11 6.98
N CYS A 297 13.23 4.07 6.99
CA CYS A 297 12.32 3.78 8.12
C CYS A 297 12.40 2.35 8.69
N GLY A 298 13.38 1.57 8.24
CA GLY A 298 13.63 0.19 8.65
C GLY A 298 15.04 -0.01 9.19
N ASP A 299 15.50 -1.26 9.20
CA ASP A 299 16.84 -1.66 9.64
C ASP A 299 17.54 -2.46 8.52
N PRO A 300 18.19 -1.78 7.55
CA PRO A 300 18.84 -2.46 6.45
C PRO A 300 19.99 -3.37 6.91
N VAL A 301 20.64 -3.09 8.05
CA VAL A 301 21.80 -3.85 8.52
C VAL A 301 21.36 -5.19 9.06
N ALA A 302 20.35 -5.23 9.93
CA ALA A 302 19.82 -6.47 10.48
C ALA A 302 19.21 -7.39 9.41
N HIS A 303 18.67 -6.81 8.35
CA HIS A 303 18.08 -7.54 7.22
C HIS A 303 19.11 -8.04 6.20
N LYS A 304 20.31 -7.45 6.15
CA LYS A 304 21.39 -7.89 5.27
C LYS A 304 22.15 -9.12 5.77
N GLN A 305 22.20 -9.38 7.07
CA GLN A 305 23.10 -10.42 7.59
C GLN A 305 22.69 -11.83 7.14
N PRO A 306 23.61 -12.64 6.60
CA PRO A 306 23.33 -14.02 6.23
C PRO A 306 23.04 -14.86 7.47
N ARG A 307 22.10 -15.80 7.34
CA ARG A 307 21.68 -16.68 8.44
C ARG A 307 21.72 -18.12 7.98
N ALA A 308 22.14 -19.02 8.88
CA ALA A 308 22.05 -20.45 8.63
C ALA A 308 20.58 -20.85 8.40
N ILE A 309 20.33 -21.65 7.36
CA ILE A 309 18.98 -22.14 7.09
C ILE A 309 18.69 -23.32 8.02
N THR A 310 17.64 -23.19 8.81
CA THR A 310 17.10 -24.27 9.64
C THR A 310 15.80 -24.74 9.02
N LEU A 311 15.77 -25.99 8.56
CA LEU A 311 14.56 -26.62 8.03
C LEU A 311 13.75 -27.24 9.17
N ALA A 312 12.43 -27.24 9.01
CA ALA A 312 11.50 -27.83 9.96
C ALA A 312 10.44 -28.64 9.24
N SER A 313 9.83 -29.62 9.92
CA SER A 313 8.76 -30.42 9.32
C SER A 313 7.56 -29.54 8.98
N SER A 314 7.16 -29.53 7.70
CA SER A 314 6.03 -28.76 7.21
C SER A 314 4.93 -29.68 6.68
N LYS A 315 3.82 -29.76 7.43
CA LYS A 315 2.73 -30.69 7.12
C LYS A 315 2.00 -30.26 5.84
N LYS A 316 1.94 -31.15 4.85
CA LYS A 316 1.11 -31.00 3.64
C LYS A 316 -0.36 -31.00 4.05
N ARG A 317 -1.08 -29.91 3.75
CA ARG A 317 -2.53 -29.77 4.02
C ARG A 317 -3.36 -29.72 2.75
N HIS A 318 -2.74 -29.43 1.60
CA HIS A 318 -3.38 -29.37 0.31
C HIS A 318 -2.58 -30.19 -0.71
N SER A 319 -3.25 -31.16 -1.35
CA SER A 319 -2.63 -32.07 -2.32
C SER A 319 -3.54 -32.50 -3.48
N ASN A 320 -4.67 -31.82 -3.68
CA ASN A 320 -5.73 -32.26 -4.60
C ASN A 320 -5.60 -31.66 -6.01
N ASP A 321 -4.60 -30.81 -6.24
CA ASP A 321 -4.41 -30.03 -7.46
C ASP A 321 -3.10 -30.38 -8.20
N GLY A 322 -2.57 -31.58 -7.94
CA GLY A 322 -1.28 -32.03 -8.46
C GLY A 322 -0.04 -31.44 -7.77
N GLY A 323 -0.21 -30.46 -6.86
CA GLY A 323 0.84 -29.93 -6.01
C GLY A 323 0.84 -30.52 -4.60
N HIS A 324 1.87 -30.21 -3.82
CA HIS A 324 1.87 -30.43 -2.36
C HIS A 324 2.18 -29.12 -1.66
N ARG A 325 1.23 -28.61 -0.87
CA ARG A 325 1.33 -27.30 -0.20
C ARG A 325 0.85 -27.39 1.25
N THR A 326 1.34 -26.45 2.05
CA THR A 326 1.02 -26.32 3.48
C THR A 326 -0.30 -25.59 3.75
N ILE A 327 -0.77 -24.82 2.78
CA ILE A 327 -2.03 -24.06 2.81
C ILE A 327 -2.73 -24.14 1.45
N THR A 328 -4.01 -23.75 1.39
CA THR A 328 -4.79 -23.77 0.15
C THR A 328 -4.38 -22.62 -0.80
N PRO A 329 -4.68 -22.73 -2.11
CA PRO A 329 -4.49 -21.62 -3.04
C PRO A 329 -5.34 -20.38 -2.64
N ASP A 330 -6.56 -20.53 -2.16
CA ASP A 330 -7.39 -19.41 -1.68
C ASP A 330 -6.73 -18.63 -0.53
N GLU A 331 -6.19 -19.34 0.47
CA GLU A 331 -5.47 -18.73 1.58
C GLU A 331 -4.21 -17.99 1.10
N THR A 332 -3.50 -18.58 0.14
CA THR A 332 -2.32 -17.96 -0.50
C THR A 332 -2.72 -16.69 -1.26
N TYR A 333 -3.80 -16.76 -2.05
CA TYR A 333 -4.29 -15.63 -2.83
C TYR A 333 -4.72 -14.47 -1.92
N GLN A 334 -5.54 -14.74 -0.89
CA GLN A 334 -5.96 -13.71 0.07
C GLN A 334 -4.77 -13.03 0.74
N ARG A 335 -3.73 -13.80 1.09
CA ARG A 335 -2.51 -13.27 1.72
C ARG A 335 -1.74 -12.34 0.79
N TYR A 336 -1.63 -12.65 -0.50
CA TYR A 336 -0.73 -11.95 -1.43
C TYR A 336 -1.42 -11.10 -2.50
N ALA A 337 -2.76 -11.08 -2.58
CA ALA A 337 -3.51 -10.31 -3.57
C ALA A 337 -3.20 -8.80 -3.53
N HIS A 338 -2.85 -8.26 -2.36
CA HIS A 338 -2.44 -6.87 -2.20
C HIS A 338 -1.15 -6.49 -2.95
N LEU A 339 -0.37 -7.48 -3.41
CA LEU A 339 0.81 -7.28 -4.23
C LEU A 339 0.49 -7.07 -5.72
N ILE A 340 -0.77 -7.27 -6.13
CA ILE A 340 -1.27 -6.98 -7.47
C ILE A 340 -1.65 -5.51 -7.54
N SER A 341 -0.74 -4.68 -8.01
CA SER A 341 -0.91 -3.24 -8.08
C SER A 341 0.17 -2.62 -8.97
N PRO A 342 -0.21 -1.78 -9.96
CA PRO A 342 0.76 -1.08 -10.81
C PRO A 342 1.46 0.07 -10.11
N ILE A 343 1.11 0.37 -8.84
CA ILE A 343 1.64 1.49 -8.08
C ILE A 343 2.54 0.98 -6.94
N THR A 344 1.97 0.14 -6.09
CA THR A 344 2.60 -0.33 -4.84
C THR A 344 2.99 -1.82 -4.88
N GLY A 345 2.51 -2.54 -5.89
CA GLY A 345 2.65 -3.98 -6.03
C GLY A 345 3.97 -4.42 -6.64
N VAL A 346 4.20 -5.73 -6.58
CA VAL A 346 5.27 -6.42 -7.34
C VAL A 346 4.69 -7.28 -8.46
N VAL A 347 3.38 -7.20 -8.67
CA VAL A 347 2.66 -7.77 -9.80
C VAL A 347 1.88 -6.61 -10.40
N THR A 348 2.30 -6.07 -11.55
CA THR A 348 1.70 -4.83 -12.09
C THR A 348 0.23 -5.00 -12.44
N TRP A 349 -0.10 -6.11 -13.09
CA TRP A 349 -1.45 -6.51 -13.50
C TRP A 349 -1.46 -8.02 -13.72
N MET A 350 -2.66 -8.59 -13.84
CA MET A 350 -2.86 -10.00 -14.15
C MET A 350 -4.07 -10.15 -15.06
N GLN A 351 -3.97 -11.02 -16.06
CA GLN A 351 -5.00 -11.24 -17.06
C GLN A 351 -5.20 -12.74 -17.32
N ASP A 352 -6.45 -13.15 -17.38
CA ASP A 352 -6.85 -14.50 -17.80
C ASP A 352 -6.69 -14.64 -19.32
N ILE A 353 -6.01 -15.69 -19.75
CA ILE A 353 -5.80 -16.05 -21.17
C ILE A 353 -6.26 -17.47 -21.45
N THR A 354 -7.12 -18.02 -20.60
CA THR A 354 -7.67 -19.37 -20.76
C THR A 354 -8.49 -19.44 -22.05
N GLU A 355 -7.99 -20.20 -23.03
CA GLU A 355 -8.65 -20.38 -24.34
C GLU A 355 -9.75 -21.44 -24.30
N ASP A 356 -9.63 -22.45 -23.43
CA ASP A 356 -10.59 -23.54 -23.32
C ASP A 356 -11.69 -23.19 -22.32
N GLY A 357 -12.82 -22.69 -22.81
CA GLY A 357 -14.08 -22.57 -22.04
C GLY A 357 -14.64 -23.91 -21.50
N LYS A 358 -13.87 -25.00 -21.58
CA LYS A 358 -14.17 -26.34 -21.09
C LYS A 358 -13.61 -26.60 -19.68
N GLY A 359 -12.82 -25.68 -19.12
CA GLY A 359 -12.36 -25.71 -17.73
C GLY A 359 -11.36 -26.84 -17.41
N LEU A 360 -10.56 -27.27 -18.39
CA LEU A 360 -9.57 -28.34 -18.19
C LEU A 360 -8.21 -27.79 -17.78
N ALA A 361 -7.84 -26.62 -18.30
CA ALA A 361 -6.65 -25.89 -17.90
C ALA A 361 -7.00 -24.41 -17.66
N TYR A 362 -6.30 -23.77 -16.74
CA TYR A 362 -6.42 -22.34 -16.49
C TYR A 362 -5.05 -21.71 -16.68
N SER A 363 -5.02 -20.60 -17.42
CA SER A 363 -3.77 -19.89 -17.73
C SER A 363 -3.92 -18.40 -17.50
N TYR A 364 -2.95 -17.84 -16.77
CA TYR A 364 -2.85 -16.42 -16.48
C TYR A 364 -1.51 -15.88 -16.97
N ILE A 365 -1.53 -14.64 -17.43
CA ILE A 365 -0.32 -13.84 -17.60
C ILE A 365 -0.31 -12.76 -16.52
N ALA A 366 0.86 -12.56 -15.93
CA ALA A 366 1.09 -11.50 -14.96
C ALA A 366 2.21 -10.60 -15.48
N GLY A 367 2.09 -9.29 -15.25
CA GLY A 367 2.78 -8.23 -15.98
C GLY A 367 4.33 -8.29 -16.03
N HIS A 368 4.99 -7.17 -15.72
CA HIS A 368 6.41 -7.01 -16.05
C HIS A 368 7.33 -8.01 -15.34
N ASN A 369 8.33 -8.51 -16.05
CA ASN A 369 9.44 -9.22 -15.44
C ASN A 369 10.52 -8.21 -14.99
N PHE A 370 10.61 -7.98 -13.68
CA PHE A 370 11.58 -7.05 -13.08
C PHE A 370 13.04 -7.53 -13.17
N ALA A 371 13.29 -8.80 -13.48
CA ALA A 371 14.62 -9.40 -13.59
C ALA A 371 15.44 -8.89 -14.79
N ASN A 372 14.77 -8.38 -15.82
CA ASN A 372 15.40 -8.07 -17.10
C ASN A 372 15.78 -6.59 -17.20
N VAL A 373 16.75 -6.18 -16.40
CA VAL A 373 17.33 -4.85 -16.50
C VAL A 373 18.42 -4.91 -17.59
N GLN A 374 18.10 -4.59 -18.85
CA GLN A 374 19.10 -4.36 -19.90
C GLN A 374 18.82 -3.08 -20.70
N ASN A 375 19.90 -2.41 -21.10
CA ASN A 375 19.93 -1.03 -21.61
C ASN A 375 19.68 -0.94 -23.14
N ASN A 376 18.77 -1.74 -23.70
CA ASN A 376 18.45 -1.72 -25.14
C ASN A 376 16.92 -1.67 -25.37
N VAL A 377 16.48 -0.85 -26.33
CA VAL A 377 15.07 -0.66 -26.72
C VAL A 377 14.40 -1.96 -27.15
N ARG A 378 15.11 -2.86 -27.84
CA ARG A 378 14.58 -4.19 -28.22
C ARG A 378 14.18 -5.01 -27.00
N TRP A 379 14.93 -4.88 -25.91
CA TRP A 379 14.67 -5.58 -24.65
C TRP A 379 13.49 -5.01 -23.88
N LEU A 380 13.33 -3.68 -23.93
CA LEU A 380 12.15 -3.01 -23.40
C LEU A 380 10.89 -3.59 -24.06
N GLN A 381 10.92 -3.79 -25.39
CA GLN A 381 9.82 -4.39 -26.14
C GLN A 381 9.53 -5.84 -25.73
N ASP A 382 10.57 -6.65 -25.49
CA ASP A 382 10.41 -8.05 -25.05
C ASP A 382 9.92 -8.16 -23.59
N ASN A 383 10.29 -7.21 -22.71
CA ASN A 383 9.84 -7.15 -21.32
C ASN A 383 8.39 -6.66 -21.18
N LEU A 384 7.95 -5.76 -22.06
CA LEU A 384 6.57 -5.29 -22.13
C LEU A 384 5.59 -6.41 -22.56
N ARG A 385 6.10 -7.49 -23.15
CA ARG A 385 5.30 -8.65 -23.64
C ARG A 385 5.06 -9.76 -22.61
N SER A 386 5.43 -9.54 -21.34
CA SER A 386 5.21 -10.44 -20.19
C SER A 386 6.06 -11.72 -20.20
N ARG A 387 6.57 -12.12 -19.03
CA ARG A 387 7.29 -13.40 -18.85
C ARG A 387 6.90 -14.19 -17.60
N ALA A 388 6.07 -13.65 -16.73
CA ALA A 388 5.52 -14.41 -15.61
C ALA A 388 4.15 -14.96 -15.99
N GLY A 389 3.92 -16.24 -15.72
CA GLY A 389 2.69 -16.93 -16.06
C GLY A 389 2.18 -17.77 -14.90
N GLY A 390 0.89 -18.03 -14.92
CA GLY A 390 0.24 -18.94 -13.99
C GLY A 390 -0.46 -20.03 -14.73
N LYS A 391 -0.27 -21.28 -14.29
CA LYS A 391 -1.04 -22.41 -14.80
C LYS A 391 -1.60 -23.23 -13.65
N GLY A 392 -2.78 -23.78 -13.86
CA GLY A 392 -3.45 -24.59 -12.85
C GLY A 392 -4.58 -25.44 -13.40
N MET A 393 -4.97 -26.43 -12.60
CA MET A 393 -6.17 -27.25 -12.77
C MET A 393 -7.44 -26.53 -12.29
N SER A 394 -7.29 -25.36 -11.66
CA SER A 394 -8.37 -24.45 -11.29
C SER A 394 -7.95 -23.00 -11.49
N ASP A 395 -8.94 -22.11 -11.61
CA ASP A 395 -8.73 -20.67 -11.74
C ASP A 395 -7.85 -20.11 -10.62
N ILE A 396 -8.17 -20.45 -9.36
CA ILE A 396 -7.42 -19.96 -8.19
C ILE A 396 -5.98 -20.49 -8.15
N GLN A 397 -5.75 -21.73 -8.57
CA GLN A 397 -4.41 -22.30 -8.63
C GLN A 397 -3.57 -21.58 -9.70
N ALA A 398 -4.15 -21.29 -10.87
CA ALA A 398 -3.46 -20.55 -11.91
C ALA A 398 -3.14 -19.11 -11.48
N LYS A 399 -4.06 -18.41 -10.81
CA LYS A 399 -3.78 -17.08 -10.21
C LYS A 399 -2.63 -17.12 -9.22
N VAL A 400 -2.65 -18.06 -8.28
CA VAL A 400 -1.59 -18.22 -7.27
C VAL A 400 -0.26 -18.58 -7.92
N SER A 401 -0.26 -19.41 -8.96
CA SER A 401 0.92 -19.71 -9.76
C SER A 401 1.51 -18.45 -10.39
N ALA A 402 0.68 -17.58 -10.99
CA ALA A 402 1.13 -16.33 -11.60
C ALA A 402 1.72 -15.34 -10.56
N ILE A 403 1.06 -15.23 -9.41
CA ILE A 403 1.54 -14.40 -8.28
C ILE A 403 2.87 -14.95 -7.76
N GLY A 404 2.96 -16.27 -7.56
CA GLY A 404 4.16 -16.95 -7.08
C GLY A 404 5.36 -16.72 -7.99
N GLU A 405 5.21 -16.95 -9.29
CA GLU A 405 6.28 -16.69 -10.27
C GLU A 405 6.64 -15.20 -10.30
N SER A 406 5.67 -14.29 -10.28
CA SER A 406 5.96 -12.85 -10.26
C SER A 406 6.77 -12.42 -9.03
N ILE A 407 6.41 -12.94 -7.85
CA ILE A 407 7.14 -12.69 -6.60
C ILE A 407 8.53 -13.31 -6.64
N GLU A 408 8.69 -14.52 -7.18
CA GLU A 408 9.98 -15.18 -7.36
C GLU A 408 10.92 -14.32 -8.23
N ARG A 409 10.46 -13.93 -9.43
CA ARG A 409 11.22 -13.08 -10.35
C ARG A 409 11.59 -11.75 -9.72
N TYR A 410 10.63 -11.10 -9.05
CA TYR A 410 10.90 -9.85 -8.33
C TYR A 410 11.93 -10.06 -7.22
N SER A 411 11.83 -11.14 -6.44
CA SER A 411 12.71 -11.37 -5.29
C SER A 411 14.15 -11.68 -5.70
N GLY A 412 14.35 -12.28 -6.87
CA GLY A 412 15.68 -12.55 -7.44
C GLY A 412 16.40 -11.34 -8.05
N VAL A 413 15.79 -10.16 -8.14
CA VAL A 413 16.43 -8.96 -8.70
C VAL A 413 17.43 -8.36 -7.73
N TYR A 414 18.66 -8.12 -8.20
CA TYR A 414 19.68 -7.42 -7.42
C TYR A 414 19.30 -5.95 -7.19
N ARG A 415 19.33 -5.50 -5.94
CA ARG A 415 18.97 -4.12 -5.55
C ARG A 415 20.11 -3.36 -4.89
N GLY A 416 21.21 -4.03 -4.54
CA GLY A 416 22.29 -3.48 -3.72
C GLY A 416 21.97 -3.48 -2.23
N ASP A 417 20.80 -4.00 -1.84
CA ASP A 417 20.45 -4.24 -0.44
C ASP A 417 20.73 -5.69 0.00
N GLU A 418 21.29 -6.52 -0.87
CA GLU A 418 21.81 -7.84 -0.57
C GLU A 418 23.12 -7.78 0.25
N TYR A 419 23.45 -8.87 0.95
CA TYR A 419 24.78 -9.05 1.52
C TYR A 419 25.79 -9.28 0.41
N VAL A 420 26.98 -8.69 0.51
CA VAL A 420 28.05 -8.93 -0.46
C VAL A 420 29.39 -8.97 0.26
N ALA A 421 30.21 -9.96 -0.07
CA ALA A 421 31.64 -10.00 0.27
C ALA A 421 32.47 -9.75 -1.01
N ARG A 422 33.37 -8.77 -0.97
CA ARG A 422 34.30 -8.50 -2.08
C ARG A 422 35.50 -9.42 -2.01
N GLY A 423 35.86 -10.06 -3.11
CA GLY A 423 37.08 -10.88 -3.18
C GLY A 423 37.26 -11.60 -4.51
N SER A 424 38.35 -12.34 -4.64
CA SER A 424 38.64 -13.20 -5.79
C SER A 424 38.42 -14.67 -5.43
N LEU A 425 38.25 -15.55 -6.42
CA LEU A 425 38.14 -16.98 -6.17
C LEU A 425 39.33 -17.50 -5.37
N ARG A 426 40.55 -16.99 -5.64
CA ARG A 426 41.74 -17.36 -4.88
C ARG A 426 41.67 -16.92 -3.42
N SER A 427 41.14 -15.73 -3.13
CA SER A 427 41.08 -15.23 -1.74
C SER A 427 40.01 -15.93 -0.90
N LEU A 428 38.89 -16.34 -1.50
CA LEU A 428 37.86 -17.13 -0.81
C LEU A 428 38.20 -18.63 -0.71
N GLY A 429 39.16 -19.09 -1.50
CA GLY A 429 39.73 -20.44 -1.42
C GLY A 429 38.69 -21.54 -1.62
N GLN A 430 38.78 -22.60 -0.82
CA GLN A 430 37.96 -23.81 -0.91
C GLN A 430 36.47 -23.59 -0.58
N THR A 431 36.10 -22.44 -0.02
CA THR A 431 34.70 -22.12 0.32
C THR A 431 33.95 -21.51 -0.86
N ALA A 432 34.66 -21.01 -1.88
CA ALA A 432 34.06 -20.50 -3.09
C ALA A 432 33.82 -21.62 -4.12
N ILE A 433 32.66 -21.58 -4.75
CA ILE A 433 32.27 -22.47 -5.84
C ILE A 433 32.84 -21.90 -7.14
N HIS A 434 33.57 -22.70 -7.90
CA HIS A 434 34.08 -22.26 -9.19
C HIS A 434 32.90 -22.09 -10.16
N ILE A 435 32.89 -20.99 -10.92
CA ILE A 435 31.72 -20.62 -11.70
C ILE A 435 31.31 -21.66 -12.74
N ASN A 436 32.30 -22.34 -13.33
CA ASN A 436 32.06 -23.36 -14.35
C ASN A 436 31.55 -24.69 -13.76
N ASP A 437 31.63 -24.88 -12.43
CA ASP A 437 30.99 -26.02 -11.76
C ASP A 437 29.46 -25.86 -11.77
N VAL A 438 28.98 -24.62 -11.97
CA VAL A 438 27.56 -24.29 -12.15
C VAL A 438 27.20 -24.22 -13.63
N LEU A 439 27.95 -23.45 -14.42
CA LEU A 439 27.64 -23.19 -15.83
C LEU A 439 27.85 -24.41 -16.74
N CYS A 440 28.74 -25.34 -16.35
CA CYS A 440 29.04 -26.56 -17.10
C CYS A 440 29.46 -26.32 -18.57
N ILE A 441 30.20 -25.24 -18.84
CA ILE A 441 30.67 -24.92 -20.20
C ILE A 441 31.93 -25.74 -20.49
N SER A 442 31.91 -26.44 -21.62
CA SER A 442 33.06 -27.23 -22.08
C SER A 442 34.20 -26.36 -22.63
N ASP A 443 35.42 -26.87 -22.57
CA ASP A 443 36.60 -26.23 -23.19
C ASP A 443 36.38 -25.95 -24.69
N LYS A 444 35.67 -26.85 -25.39
CA LYS A 444 35.31 -26.67 -26.81
C LYS A 444 34.37 -25.48 -27.01
N GLN A 445 33.40 -25.27 -26.11
CA GLN A 445 32.51 -24.11 -26.18
C GLN A 445 33.28 -22.82 -25.90
N TYR A 446 34.15 -22.79 -24.89
CA TYR A 446 34.99 -21.63 -24.63
C TYR A 446 35.93 -21.30 -25.81
N ALA A 447 36.60 -22.31 -26.37
CA ALA A 447 37.49 -22.14 -27.52
C ALA A 447 36.77 -21.59 -28.76
N ASN A 448 35.51 -21.99 -28.98
CA ASN A 448 34.72 -21.59 -30.15
C ASN A 448 33.69 -20.48 -29.86
N ARG A 449 33.76 -19.81 -28.70
CA ARG A 449 32.71 -18.91 -28.21
C ARG A 449 32.31 -17.81 -29.18
N PHE A 450 33.27 -17.22 -29.90
CA PHE A 450 33.00 -16.12 -30.83
C PHE A 450 32.17 -16.58 -32.03
N VAL A 451 32.49 -17.75 -32.58
CA VAL A 451 31.74 -18.36 -33.69
C VAL A 451 30.38 -18.82 -33.20
N TRP A 452 30.34 -19.51 -32.05
CA TRP A 452 29.10 -19.98 -31.43
C TRP A 452 28.13 -18.83 -31.16
N ASN A 453 28.55 -17.81 -30.42
CA ASN A 453 27.70 -16.67 -30.03
C ASN A 453 27.17 -15.91 -31.25
N LYS A 454 27.96 -15.83 -32.33
CA LYS A 454 27.51 -15.24 -33.61
C LYS A 454 26.41 -16.07 -34.27
N GLN A 455 26.52 -17.41 -34.23
CA GLN A 455 25.52 -18.32 -34.79
C GLN A 455 24.20 -18.32 -34.00
N GLN A 456 24.25 -18.08 -32.70
CA GLN A 456 23.05 -18.01 -31.85
C GLN A 456 22.22 -16.73 -32.06
N ASN A 457 22.60 -15.84 -33.00
CA ASN A 457 21.91 -14.56 -33.23
C ASN A 457 21.65 -13.74 -31.95
N LEU A 458 22.57 -13.85 -30.98
CA LEU A 458 22.47 -13.23 -29.65
C LEU A 458 21.29 -13.73 -28.80
N ASP A 459 20.80 -14.96 -29.02
CA ASP A 459 19.95 -15.63 -28.05
C ASP A 459 20.70 -15.80 -26.73
N GLN A 460 20.26 -15.02 -25.74
CA GLN A 460 20.88 -14.93 -24.43
C GLN A 460 20.98 -16.27 -23.69
N PHE A 461 20.10 -17.23 -23.97
CA PHE A 461 20.12 -18.53 -23.28
C PHE A 461 21.27 -19.44 -23.75
N HIS A 462 21.83 -19.14 -24.91
CA HIS A 462 22.87 -19.95 -25.55
C HIS A 462 24.21 -19.22 -25.66
N LEU A 463 24.35 -18.00 -25.13
CA LEU A 463 25.62 -17.28 -25.15
C LEU A 463 26.63 -17.92 -24.20
N VAL A 464 27.84 -18.13 -24.73
CA VAL A 464 29.00 -18.57 -23.96
C VAL A 464 29.74 -17.33 -23.40
N PRO A 465 29.85 -17.18 -22.07
CA PRO A 465 30.51 -16.05 -21.43
C PRO A 465 32.03 -16.06 -21.64
N GLU A 466 32.71 -15.07 -21.10
CA GLU A 466 34.17 -15.09 -21.01
C GLU A 466 34.66 -16.12 -19.97
N PRO A 467 35.79 -16.81 -20.21
CA PRO A 467 36.41 -17.65 -19.18
C PRO A 467 36.70 -16.83 -17.92
N PHE A 468 36.38 -17.39 -16.77
CA PHE A 468 36.49 -16.66 -15.52
C PHE A 468 37.94 -16.54 -15.04
N ASN A 469 38.38 -15.30 -14.78
CA ASN A 469 39.69 -15.02 -14.22
C ASN A 469 39.67 -15.23 -12.69
N PRO A 470 40.42 -16.21 -12.14
CA PRO A 470 40.37 -16.52 -10.71
C PRO A 470 40.94 -15.43 -9.80
N ASN A 471 41.66 -14.45 -10.36
CA ASN A 471 42.20 -13.29 -9.64
C ASN A 471 41.28 -12.06 -9.72
N LEU A 472 40.19 -12.13 -10.48
CA LEU A 472 39.26 -11.01 -10.61
C LEU A 472 38.54 -10.82 -9.27
N GLU A 473 38.66 -9.62 -8.70
CA GLU A 473 37.84 -9.24 -7.56
C GLU A 473 36.42 -8.95 -8.03
N ILE A 474 35.46 -9.65 -7.44
CA ILE A 474 34.03 -9.56 -7.72
C ILE A 474 33.23 -9.61 -6.43
N ASP A 475 31.93 -9.44 -6.56
CA ASP A 475 30.97 -9.60 -5.47
C ASP A 475 30.57 -11.07 -5.29
N TRP A 476 30.61 -11.54 -4.05
CA TRP A 476 30.23 -12.90 -3.65
C TRP A 476 29.08 -12.89 -2.65
N ASN A 477 28.13 -13.82 -2.86
CA ASN A 477 27.02 -14.06 -1.96
C ASN A 477 27.17 -15.39 -1.22
N PRO A 478 26.83 -15.43 0.08
CA PRO A 478 26.84 -16.65 0.86
C PRO A 478 25.63 -17.50 0.49
N LEU A 479 25.88 -18.79 0.26
CA LEU A 479 24.90 -19.84 0.09
C LEU A 479 24.96 -20.78 1.29
N TRP A 480 23.83 -21.27 1.76
CA TRP A 480 23.81 -22.29 2.80
C TRP A 480 23.80 -23.69 2.17
N SER A 481 24.86 -24.47 2.41
CA SER A 481 24.91 -25.87 2.00
C SER A 481 24.11 -26.73 2.97
N LEU A 482 22.98 -27.29 2.50
CA LEU A 482 22.19 -28.22 3.30
C LEU A 482 22.92 -29.55 3.57
N THR A 483 23.82 -29.98 2.67
CA THR A 483 24.59 -31.22 2.83
C THR A 483 25.69 -31.08 3.87
N ASN A 484 26.40 -29.95 3.86
CA ASN A 484 27.59 -29.75 4.70
C ASN A 484 27.31 -28.86 5.92
N HIS A 485 26.12 -28.27 6.03
CA HIS A 485 25.73 -27.34 7.10
C HIS A 485 26.72 -26.17 7.29
N GLU A 486 27.18 -25.59 6.18
CA GLU A 486 28.14 -24.48 6.16
C GLU A 486 27.81 -23.47 5.07
N PHE A 487 28.39 -22.28 5.18
CA PHE A 487 28.33 -21.30 4.10
C PHE A 487 29.34 -21.62 3.00
N LYS A 488 28.86 -21.62 1.76
CA LYS A 488 29.66 -21.56 0.54
C LYS A 488 29.49 -20.20 -0.13
N TRP A 489 30.35 -19.86 -1.08
CA TRP A 489 30.29 -18.58 -1.78
C TRP A 489 30.10 -18.80 -3.27
N LEU A 490 29.14 -18.07 -3.84
CA LEU A 490 28.92 -18.03 -5.28
C LEU A 490 28.96 -16.57 -5.76
N PRO A 491 29.44 -16.28 -6.97
CA PRO A 491 29.38 -14.93 -7.51
C PRO A 491 27.96 -14.34 -7.41
N SER A 492 27.83 -13.13 -6.89
CA SER A 492 26.56 -12.40 -6.78
C SER A 492 25.85 -12.27 -8.12
N ALA A 493 26.65 -12.16 -9.18
CA ALA A 493 26.27 -12.15 -10.59
C ALA A 493 25.51 -13.41 -11.08
N LEU A 494 25.66 -14.55 -10.39
CA LEU A 494 24.88 -15.77 -10.62
C LEU A 494 23.68 -15.88 -9.68
N CYS A 495 23.75 -15.28 -8.49
CA CYS A 495 22.71 -15.39 -7.47
C CYS A 495 21.50 -14.49 -7.74
N TYR A 496 21.72 -13.36 -8.42
CA TYR A 496 20.68 -12.34 -8.62
C TYR A 496 20.64 -11.82 -10.05
N TYR A 497 19.43 -11.56 -10.54
CA TYR A 497 19.19 -10.97 -11.84
C TYR A 497 19.65 -9.50 -11.88
N GLY A 498 20.24 -9.10 -13.00
CA GLY A 498 20.58 -7.70 -13.26
C GLY A 498 21.80 -7.17 -12.50
N HIS A 499 22.62 -8.03 -11.89
CA HIS A 499 23.83 -7.60 -11.19
C HIS A 499 24.76 -6.78 -12.12
N PRO A 500 25.29 -5.62 -11.68
CA PRO A 500 26.09 -4.74 -12.54
C PRO A 500 27.34 -5.39 -13.13
N GLU A 501 27.96 -6.31 -12.39
CA GLU A 501 29.20 -6.98 -12.83
C GLU A 501 29.01 -7.90 -14.03
N CYS A 502 27.81 -8.45 -14.25
CA CYS A 502 27.50 -9.22 -15.46
C CYS A 502 27.73 -8.39 -16.72
N ARG A 503 27.46 -7.08 -16.66
CA ARG A 503 27.69 -6.16 -17.77
C ARG A 503 29.13 -5.71 -17.90
N LYS A 504 29.85 -5.62 -16.77
CA LYS A 504 31.23 -5.13 -16.73
C LYS A 504 32.22 -6.17 -17.23
N TYR A 505 32.00 -7.44 -16.90
CA TYR A 505 32.97 -8.52 -17.16
C TYR A 505 32.42 -9.69 -17.98
N PHE A 506 31.09 -9.86 -18.05
CA PHE A 506 30.43 -10.93 -18.84
C PHE A 506 31.00 -12.35 -18.64
N PHE A 507 31.32 -12.71 -17.38
CA PHE A 507 31.75 -14.06 -17.03
C PHE A 507 30.57 -15.03 -16.75
N CYS A 508 29.35 -14.50 -16.57
CA CYS A 508 28.12 -15.28 -16.44
C CYS A 508 26.87 -14.44 -16.73
N MET A 509 25.73 -15.11 -16.74
CA MET A 509 24.40 -14.51 -16.69
C MET A 509 23.59 -15.29 -15.66
N ALA A 510 22.86 -14.59 -14.79
CA ALA A 510 21.89 -15.24 -13.91
C ALA A 510 20.72 -15.80 -14.74
N ASP A 511 20.34 -17.03 -14.44
CA ASP A 511 19.13 -17.66 -14.96
C ASP A 511 18.16 -17.98 -13.81
N SER A 512 17.01 -18.57 -14.13
CA SER A 512 15.96 -18.87 -13.15
C SER A 512 15.87 -20.33 -12.77
N ASN A 513 16.84 -21.15 -13.17
CA ASN A 513 16.84 -22.55 -12.81
C ASN A 513 17.10 -22.69 -11.31
N GLY A 514 16.24 -23.45 -10.62
CA GLY A 514 16.27 -23.59 -9.17
C GLY A 514 15.62 -22.45 -8.38
N ALA A 515 15.26 -21.33 -9.02
CA ALA A 515 14.45 -20.30 -8.39
C ALA A 515 13.02 -20.83 -8.17
N SER A 516 12.44 -20.55 -7.00
CA SER A 516 11.06 -20.91 -6.70
C SER A 516 10.48 -20.04 -5.60
N ALA A 517 9.15 -19.96 -5.55
CA ALA A 517 8.40 -19.35 -4.46
C ALA A 517 7.51 -20.39 -3.78
N GLY A 518 7.35 -20.26 -2.48
CA GLY A 518 6.48 -21.08 -1.65
C GLY A 518 5.99 -20.32 -0.42
N ASN A 519 4.98 -20.86 0.24
CA ASN A 519 4.47 -20.30 1.51
C ASN A 519 5.43 -20.54 2.69
N THR A 520 6.47 -21.32 2.45
CA THR A 520 7.34 -22.00 3.41
C THR A 520 8.70 -22.21 2.74
N MET A 521 9.79 -22.12 3.50
CA MET A 521 11.17 -22.41 3.09
C MET A 521 11.55 -23.90 3.23
N GLU A 522 10.81 -24.62 4.07
CA GLU A 522 11.06 -25.92 4.71
C GLU A 522 11.60 -27.10 3.90
#